data_AF-A0A921ZHI7-F1
#
_entry.id   AF-A0A921ZHI7-F1
#
_cell.length_a   1.000
_cell.length_b   1.000
_cell.length_c   1.000
_cell.angle_alpha   90.00
_cell.angle_beta   90.00
_cell.angle_gamma   90.00
#
_symmetry.space_group_name_H-M   'P 1'
#
loop_
_entity.id
_entity.type
_entity.pdbx_description
1 polymer ?
#
loop_
_entity_poly.entity_id
_entity_poly.type
_entity_poly.pdbx_seq_one_letter_code
_entity_poly.pdbx_strand_id
1 'polypeptide(L)' 'MSLRLGGALRELRIHLCQTSKQSEGVREFIKNNYVNIKKENPNFPILIRECSGVQPRVWARYGK' A
#
# COMPACT_ATOMS: atom_id res chain seq x y z
N MET A 1 9.69 -15.26 8.67
CA MET A 1 10.78 -14.47 8.05
C MET A 1 10.13 -13.20 7.52
N SER A 2 10.17 -12.10 8.30
CA SER A 2 9.45 -10.87 7.96
C SER A 2 10.17 -10.13 6.83
N LEU A 3 9.41 -9.73 5.81
CA LEU A 3 9.91 -8.93 4.69
C LEU A 3 10.33 -7.55 5.21
N ARG A 4 11.60 -7.41 5.55
CA ARG A 4 12.26 -6.13 5.78
C ARG A 4 12.34 -5.42 4.43
N LEU A 5 11.48 -4.43 4.20
CA LEU A 5 11.48 -3.58 3.00
C LEU A 5 12.66 -2.58 3.03
N GLY A 6 13.81 -2.97 3.57
CA GLY A 6 14.86 -2.09 4.07
C GLY A 6 16.14 -2.07 3.24
N GLY A 7 16.05 -2.23 1.92
CA GLY A 7 17.21 -2.06 1.03
C GLY A 7 16.85 -1.25 -0.20
N ALA A 8 15.91 -1.77 -1.00
CA ALA A 8 15.58 -1.20 -2.29
C ALA A 8 14.23 -0.46 -2.33
N LEU A 9 13.30 -0.62 -1.38
CA LEU A 9 11.98 0.02 -1.43
C LEU A 9 11.97 1.28 -0.56
N ARG A 10 11.76 2.46 -1.14
CA ARG A 10 11.70 3.75 -0.42
C ARG A 10 10.29 4.21 -0.13
N GLU A 11 9.35 4.01 -1.06
CA GLU A 11 7.96 4.45 -0.89
C GLU A 11 7.01 3.47 -1.57
N LEU A 12 5.84 3.25 -0.98
CA LEU A 12 4.74 2.51 -1.60
C LEU A 12 3.50 3.37 -1.61
N ARG A 13 3.00 3.66 -2.81
CA ARG A 13 1.79 4.45 -3.02
C ARG A 13 0.68 3.55 -3.55
N ILE A 14 -0.41 3.46 -2.82
CA ILE A 14 -1.59 2.69 -3.20
C ILE A 14 -2.69 3.67 -3.58
N HIS A 15 -3.13 3.62 -4.83
CA HIS A 15 -4.36 4.26 -5.26
C HIS A 15 -5.48 3.24 -5.24
N LEU A 16 -6.57 3.58 -4.54
CA LEU A 16 -7.76 2.75 -4.44
C LEU A 16 -9.01 3.59 -4.63
N CYS A 17 -10.08 2.95 -5.10
CA CYS A 17 -11.40 3.55 -5.11
C CYS A 17 -12.20 3.12 -3.88
N GLN A 18 -12.84 4.07 -3.20
CA GLN A 18 -13.65 3.79 -2.01
C GLN A 18 -15.00 3.12 -2.37
N THR A 19 -15.50 3.37 -3.58
CA THR A 19 -16.89 3.10 -3.98
C THR A 19 -17.03 2.05 -5.10
N SER A 20 -15.97 1.73 -5.83
CA SER A 20 -16.03 0.76 -6.94
C SER A 20 -15.77 -0.68 -6.46
N LYS A 21 -16.62 -1.63 -6.87
CA LYS A 21 -16.46 -3.08 -6.58
C LYS A 21 -15.09 -3.65 -6.94
N GLN A 22 -14.43 -3.10 -7.97
CA GLN A 22 -13.08 -3.50 -8.38
C GLN A 22 -11.99 -3.25 -7.32
N SER A 23 -12.23 -2.38 -6.34
CA SER A 23 -11.27 -2.05 -5.27
C SER A 23 -11.56 -2.75 -3.94
N GLU A 24 -12.58 -3.61 -3.87
CA GLU A 24 -13.01 -4.27 -2.63
C GLU A 24 -11.90 -5.15 -2.03
N GLY A 25 -11.21 -5.94 -2.86
CA GLY A 25 -10.08 -6.77 -2.41
C GLY A 25 -8.88 -5.96 -1.93
N VAL A 26 -8.62 -4.79 -2.52
CA VAL A 26 -7.53 -3.88 -2.08
C VAL A 26 -7.87 -3.25 -0.73
N ARG A 27 -9.15 -2.95 -0.50
CA ARG A 27 -9.64 -2.42 0.78
C ARG A 27 -9.49 -3.43 1.91
N GLU A 28 -9.79 -4.69 1.63
CA GLU A 28 -9.61 -5.78 2.59
C GLU A 28 -8.12 -6.06 2.87
N PHE A 29 -7.29 -6.05 1.81
CA PHE A 29 -5.84 -6.16 1.93
C PHE A 29 -5.24 -5.04 2.81
N ILE A 30 -5.69 -3.80 2.64
CA ILE A 30 -5.23 -2.68 3.48
C ILE A 30 -5.69 -2.89 4.93
N LYS A 31 -6.95 -3.25 5.18
CA LYS A 31 -7.42 -3.46 6.56
C LYS A 31 -6.60 -4.52 7.30
N ASN A 32 -6.29 -5.63 6.64
CA ASN A 32 -5.61 -6.77 7.28
C ASN A 32 -4.08 -6.61 7.32
N ASN A 33 -3.45 -6.14 6.24
CA ASN A 33 -1.99 -6.11 6.14
C ASN A 33 -1.37 -4.76 6.46
N TYR A 34 -2.08 -3.63 6.30
CA TYR A 34 -1.47 -2.30 6.49
C TYR A 34 -0.96 -2.08 7.92
N VAL A 35 -1.73 -2.52 8.92
CA VAL A 35 -1.36 -2.38 10.34
C VAL A 35 -0.10 -3.19 10.64
N ASN A 36 -0.01 -4.41 10.12
CA ASN A 36 1.13 -5.28 10.36
C ASN A 36 2.39 -4.74 9.65
N ILE A 37 2.27 -4.34 8.38
CA ILE A 37 3.40 -3.79 7.61
C ILE A 37 3.92 -2.49 8.23
N LYS A 38 3.03 -1.60 8.70
CA LYS A 38 3.42 -0.36 9.37
C LYS A 38 4.07 -0.60 10.73
N LYS A 39 3.62 -1.62 11.47
CA LYS A 39 4.20 -2.03 12.75
C LYS A 39 5.59 -2.63 12.58
N GLU A 40 5.81 -3.40 11.51
CA GLU A 40 7.11 -4.02 11.22
C GLU A 40 8.11 -3.04 10.56
N ASN A 41 7.63 -2.01 9.85
CA ASN A 41 8.48 -1.03 9.17
C ASN A 41 8.05 0.43 9.49
N PRO A 42 8.38 0.96 10.68
CA PRO A 42 7.97 2.31 11.10
C PRO A 42 8.56 3.43 10.25
N ASN A 43 9.70 3.19 9.58
CA ASN A 43 10.36 4.15 8.68
C ASN A 43 9.90 4.03 7.22
N PHE A 44 8.97 3.13 6.88
CA PHE A 44 8.53 2.95 5.50
C PHE A 44 7.28 3.81 5.19
N PRO A 45 7.40 4.85 4.37
CA PRO A 45 6.27 5.70 3.99
C PRO A 45 5.34 4.96 3.02
N ILE A 46 4.21 4.48 3.55
CA ILE A 46 3.09 3.96 2.75
C ILE A 46 2.06 5.08 2.58
N LEU A 47 1.83 5.49 1.34
CA LEU A 47 0.90 6.55 0.99
C LEU A 47 -0.36 5.95 0.38
N ILE A 48 -1.47 6.00 1.11
CA ILE A 48 -2.79 5.63 0.58
C ILE A 48 -3.44 6.88 -0.01
N ARG A 49 -3.88 6.79 -1.27
CA ARG A 49 -4.66 7.83 -1.95
C ARG A 49 -5.98 7.23 -2.41
N GLU A 50 -7.06 7.73 -1.85
CA GLU A 50 -8.41 7.29 -2.17
C GLU A 50 -8.97 8.22 -3.26
N CYS A 51 -9.24 7.70 -4.45
CA CYS A 51 -9.85 8.45 -5.56
C CYS A 51 -11.04 7.67 -6.13
N SER A 52 -12.17 8.36 -6.34
CA SER A 52 -13.40 7.76 -6.90
C SER A 52 -13.25 7.48 -8.39
N GLY A 53 -13.71 6.31 -8.85
CA GLY A 53 -13.72 5.92 -10.26
C GLY A 53 -12.38 5.50 -10.86
N VAL A 54 -11.34 5.30 -10.05
CA VAL A 54 -10.00 4.94 -10.52
C VAL A 54 -9.71 3.46 -10.30
N GLN A 55 -9.11 2.81 -11.30
CA GLN A 55 -8.67 1.43 -11.20
C GLN A 55 -7.56 1.31 -10.13
N PRO A 56 -7.63 0.32 -9.23
CA PRO A 56 -6.65 0.18 -8.16
C PRO A 56 -5.25 0.01 -8.75
N ARG A 57 -4.31 0.85 -8.30
CA ARG A 57 -2.93 0.86 -8.78
C ARG A 57 -1.96 0.99 -7.61
N VAL A 58 -0.87 0.25 -7.68
CA VAL A 58 0.22 0.31 -6.70
C VAL A 58 1.46 0.81 -7.41
N TRP A 59 2.06 1.86 -6.87
CA TRP A 59 3.41 2.29 -7.23
C TRP A 59 4.36 1.98 -6.10
N ALA A 60 5.49 1.41 -6.47
CA ALA A 60 6.63 1.27 -5.60
C ALA A 60 7.74 2.15 -6.14
N ARG A 61 8.30 3.02 -5.29
CA ARG A 61 9.58 3.67 -5.61
C ARG A 61 10.69 2.89 -4.98
N TYR A 62 11.61 2.47 -5.84
CA TYR A 62 12.82 1.82 -5.41
C TYR A 62 13.95 2.84 -5.23
N GLY A 63 14.70 2.74 -4.14
CA GLY A 63 16.03 3.32 -4.01
C GLY A 63 17.00 2.60 -4.95
N LYS A 64 18.01 3.34 -5.41
CA LYS A 64 19.12 2.78 -6.20
C LYS A 64 19.83 1.68 -5.44
#